data_AF-A0A227IZD5-F1
#
_entry.id   AF-A0A227IZD5-F1
#
_cell.length_a   1.000
_cell.length_b   1.000
_cell.length_c   1.000
_cell.angle_alpha   90.00
_cell.angle_beta   90.00
_cell.angle_gamma   90.00
#
_symmetry.space_group_name_H-M   'P 1'
#
loop_
_entity.id
_entity.type
_entity.pdbx_description
1 polymer ?
#
loop_
_entity_poly.entity_id
_entity_poly.type
_entity_poly.pdbx_seq_one_letter_code
_entity_poly.pdbx_strand_id
1 'polypeptide(L)'
;CKANGHPNDFRRDALAGDLQKEFGEKTKEELEELNHVVAIAGRIMAKRGPFLVIQETSGRIQAYADKEVQKELKEKYQGLDIGD
;
A
#
# COMPACT_ATOMS: atom_id res chain seq x y z
N CYS A 1 9.63 -26.60 7.75
CA CYS A 1 8.57 -25.58 7.85
C CYS A 1 9.15 -24.22 7.48
N LYS A 2 8.55 -23.49 6.53
CA LYS A 2 8.86 -22.07 6.24
C LYS A 2 7.77 -21.16 6.82
N ALA A 3 7.29 -21.45 8.02
CA ALA A 3 6.39 -20.54 8.72
C ALA A 3 7.26 -19.45 9.34
N ASN A 4 7.40 -18.31 8.64
CA ASN A 4 8.02 -17.13 9.20
C ASN A 4 6.90 -16.14 9.56
N GLY A 5 6.62 -16.00 10.86
CA GLY A 5 5.64 -15.02 11.36
C GLY A 5 6.04 -13.56 11.12
N HIS A 6 7.33 -13.31 10.83
CA HIS A 6 7.90 -11.99 10.57
C HIS A 6 8.83 -12.03 9.35
N PRO A 7 8.28 -12.12 8.13
CA PRO A 7 9.06 -12.12 6.89
C PRO A 7 9.79 -10.77 6.70
N ASN A 8 11.04 -10.83 6.23
CA ASN A 8 11.87 -9.64 5.94
C ASN A 8 12.33 -9.63 4.46
N ASP A 9 11.53 -10.27 3.61
CA ASP A 9 11.83 -10.43 2.18
C ASP A 9 11.31 -9.25 1.34
N PHE A 10 10.42 -8.42 1.90
CA PHE A 10 9.86 -7.28 1.20
C PHE A 10 10.92 -6.17 1.02
N ARG A 11 10.93 -5.59 -0.18
CA ARG A 11 11.80 -4.47 -0.55
C ARG A 11 10.92 -3.38 -1.15
N ARG A 12 10.83 -2.26 -0.44
CA ARG A 12 10.18 -1.04 -0.94
C ARG A 12 11.08 -0.34 -1.94
N ASP A 13 10.48 0.34 -2.92
CA ASP A 13 11.18 1.18 -3.89
C ASP A 13 10.87 2.68 -3.71
N ALA A 14 9.77 3.02 -3.04
CA ALA A 14 9.29 4.39 -2.90
C ALA A 14 8.86 4.73 -1.47
N LEU A 15 8.91 6.03 -1.16
CA LEU A 15 8.44 6.60 0.10
C LEU A 15 7.17 7.42 -0.13
N ALA A 16 6.22 7.35 0.79
CA ALA A 16 4.93 8.03 0.67
C ALA A 16 5.08 9.55 0.51
N GLY A 17 6.01 10.17 1.24
CA GLY A 17 6.26 11.60 1.17
C GLY A 17 6.86 12.05 -0.16
N ASP A 18 7.69 11.23 -0.79
CA ASP A 18 8.29 11.55 -2.09
C ASP A 18 7.25 11.40 -3.21
N LEU A 19 6.44 10.33 -3.15
CA LEU A 19 5.31 10.16 -4.07
C LEU A 19 4.36 11.35 -4.02
N GLN A 20 4.05 11.89 -2.83
CA GLN A 20 3.16 13.06 -2.75
C GLN A 20 3.79 14.35 -3.27
N LYS A 21 5.11 14.52 -3.15
CA LYS A 21 5.79 15.68 -3.75
C LYS A 21 5.83 15.59 -5.28
N GLU A 22 6.05 14.39 -5.81
CA GLU A 22 6.24 14.19 -7.26
C GLU A 22 4.91 14.08 -8.02
N PHE A 23 3.88 13.50 -7.40
CA PHE A 23 2.62 13.17 -8.04
C PHE A 23 1.41 13.94 -7.47
N GLY A 24 1.57 14.67 -6.36
CA GLY A 24 0.45 15.33 -5.68
C GLY A 24 -0.19 16.49 -6.47
N GLU A 25 0.53 17.09 -7.40
CA GLU A 25 0.02 18.17 -8.28
C GLU A 25 -0.46 17.67 -9.65
N LYS A 26 -0.27 16.38 -9.96
CA LYS A 26 -0.63 15.81 -11.26
C LYS A 26 -2.12 15.49 -11.32
N THR A 27 -2.72 15.63 -12.50
CA THR A 27 -4.11 15.27 -12.72
C THR A 27 -4.28 13.75 -12.82
N LYS A 28 -5.53 13.30 -12.77
CA LYS A 28 -5.86 11.89 -12.93
C LYS A 28 -5.36 11.35 -14.29
N GLU A 29 -5.53 12.10 -15.37
CA GLU A 29 -5.13 11.66 -16.70
C GLU A 29 -3.60 11.49 -16.81
N GLU A 30 -2.83 12.43 -16.24
CA GLU A 30 -1.37 12.36 -16.22
C GLU A 30 -0.86 11.13 -15.45
N LEU A 31 -1.50 10.81 -14.33
CA LEU A 31 -1.17 9.63 -13.53
C LEU A 31 -1.50 8.32 -14.25
N GLU A 32 -2.61 8.28 -14.98
CA GLU A 32 -2.99 7.12 -15.79
C GLU A 32 -2.00 6.89 -16.94
N GLU A 33 -1.51 7.95 -17.59
CA GLU A 33 -0.52 7.84 -18.67
C GLU A 33 0.87 7.44 -18.16
N LEU A 34 1.30 7.97 -17.00
CA LEU A 34 2.58 7.64 -16.38
C LEU A 34 2.70 6.16 -15.99
N ASN A 35 1.57 5.54 -15.62
CA ASN A 35 1.48 4.12 -15.23
C ASN A 35 2.63 3.68 -14.29
N HIS A 36 2.91 4.53 -13.30
CA HIS A 36 4.08 4.39 -12.44
C HIS A 36 3.83 3.35 -11.35
N VAL A 37 4.45 2.18 -11.48
CA VAL A 37 4.32 1.06 -10.54
C VAL A 37 5.35 1.20 -9.42
N VAL A 38 4.88 1.16 -8.18
CA VAL A 38 5.72 1.31 -6.98
C VAL A 38 5.33 0.32 -5.88
N ALA A 39 6.31 -0.04 -5.05
CA ALA A 39 6.22 -0.87 -3.87
C ALA A 39 6.49 -0.05 -2.60
N ILE A 40 5.48 0.07 -1.75
CA ILE A 40 5.53 0.76 -0.46
C ILE A 40 5.42 -0.23 0.71
N ALA A 41 6.01 0.12 1.85
CA ALA A 41 5.83 -0.60 3.11
C ALA A 41 5.59 0.39 4.26
N GLY A 42 4.68 0.03 5.15
CA GLY A 42 4.35 0.83 6.32
C GLY A 42 3.29 0.12 7.16
N ARG A 43 2.77 0.85 8.15
CA ARG A 43 1.81 0.37 9.12
C ARG A 43 0.38 0.74 8.71
N ILE A 44 -0.57 -0.18 8.80
CA ILE A 44 -1.96 0.10 8.46
C ILE A 44 -2.60 0.94 9.57
N MET A 45 -2.99 2.17 9.24
CA MET A 45 -3.61 3.09 10.21
C MET A 45 -5.13 3.09 10.15
N ALA A 46 -5.69 2.86 8.97
CA ALA A 46 -7.13 2.82 8.78
C ALA A 46 -7.49 1.89 7.61
N LYS A 47 -8.63 1.22 7.75
CA LYS A 47 -9.20 0.35 6.72
C LYS A 47 -10.66 0.73 6.53
N ARG A 48 -11.04 1.11 5.30
CA ARG A 48 -12.38 1.56 4.94
C ARG A 48 -12.81 0.84 3.67
N GLY A 49 -13.36 -0.37 3.82
CA GLY A 49 -13.76 -1.20 2.70
C GLY A 49 -12.58 -1.49 1.74
N PRO A 50 -12.61 -1.01 0.49
CA PRO A 50 -11.52 -1.21 -0.48
C PRO A 50 -10.29 -0.33 -0.24
N PHE A 51 -10.38 0.66 0.66
CA PHE A 51 -9.30 1.60 0.91
C PHE A 51 -8.51 1.24 2.16
N LEU A 52 -7.18 1.28 2.04
CA LEU A 52 -6.24 1.14 3.14
C LEU A 52 -5.40 2.41 3.26
N VAL A 53 -5.23 2.91 4.48
CA VAL A 53 -4.31 4.01 4.77
C VAL A 53 -3.07 3.43 5.42
N ILE A 54 -1.95 3.56 4.73
CA ILE A 54 -0.64 3.04 5.18
C ILE A 54 0.20 4.23 5.63
N GLN A 55 0.79 4.13 6.81
CA GLN A 55 1.70 5.11 7.38
C GLN A 55 3.14 4.58 7.39
N GLU A 56 4.03 5.35 6.80
CA GLU A 56 5.45 5.09 6.70
C GLU A 56 6.21 6.22 7.42
N THR A 57 7.54 6.17 7.47
CA THR A 57 8.37 7.20 8.13
C THR A 57 8.20 8.59 7.51
N SER A 58 8.02 8.68 6.18
CA SER A 58 7.91 9.96 5.47
C SER A 58 6.49 10.55 5.45
N GLY A 59 5.46 9.75 5.72
CA GLY A 59 4.07 10.21 5.60
C GLY A 59 3.03 9.10 5.52
N ARG A 60 1.87 9.44 4.96
CA ARG A 60 0.73 8.54 4.77
C ARG A 60 0.34 8.47 3.31
N ILE A 61 -0.09 7.29 2.87
CA ILE A 61 -0.58 7.06 1.52
C ILE A 61 -1.83 6.18 1.56
N GLN A 62 -2.75 6.45 0.63
CA GLN A 62 -3.99 5.69 0.48
C GLN A 62 -3.83 4.70 -0.65
N ALA A 63 -4.01 3.41 -0.35
CA ALA A 63 -4.07 2.34 -1.32
C ALA A 63 -5.53 1.96 -1.59
N TYR A 64 -5.83 1.67 -2.85
CA TYR A 64 -7.10 1.09 -3.27
C TYR A 64 -6.88 -0.35 -3.71
N ALA A 65 -7.67 -1.27 -3.17
CA ALA A 65 -7.71 -2.66 -3.59
C ALA A 65 -9.08 -2.97 -4.19
N ASP A 66 -9.11 -3.47 -5.41
CA ASP A 66 -10.32 -4.00 -6.04
C ASP A 66 -10.81 -5.28 -5.34
N LYS A 67 -11.95 -5.82 -5.80
CA LYS A 67 -12.60 -6.98 -5.15
C LYS A 67 -11.74 -8.25 -5.22
N GLU A 68 -10.97 -8.43 -6.28
CA GLU A 68 -10.14 -9.62 -6.47
C GLU A 68 -8.94 -9.57 -5.53
N VAL A 69 -8.24 -8.43 -5.49
CA VAL A 69 -7.13 -8.20 -4.56
C VAL A 69 -7.60 -8.29 -3.10
N GLN A 70 -8.77 -7.74 -2.76
CA GLN A 70 -9.35 -7.88 -1.42
C GLN A 70 -9.60 -9.34 -1.03
N LYS A 71 -10.04 -10.18 -1.99
CA LYS A 71 -10.26 -11.59 -1.74
C LYS A 71 -8.94 -12.30 -1.49
N GLU A 72 -7.93 -12.04 -2.32
CA GLU A 72 -6.58 -12.59 -2.14
C GLU A 72 -5.98 -12.19 -0.79
N LEU A 73 -6.07 -10.92 -0.40
CA LEU A 73 -5.58 -10.43 0.88
C LEU A 73 -6.27 -11.11 2.07
N LYS A 74 -7.58 -11.36 1.97
CA LYS A 74 -8.33 -12.10 3.00
C LYS A 74 -7.91 -13.56 3.09
N GLU A 75 -7.71 -14.22 1.95
CA GLU A 75 -7.28 -15.63 1.93
C GLU A 75 -5.84 -15.78 2.45
N LYS A 76 -4.95 -14.87 2.10
CA LYS A 76 -3.52 -14.94 2.41
C LYS A 76 -3.17 -14.50 3.84
N TYR A 77 -3.84 -13.46 4.33
CA TYR A 77 -3.53 -12.85 5.63
C TYR A 77 -4.65 -13.01 6.66
N GLN A 78 -5.71 -13.76 6.36
CA GLN A 78 -6.92 -13.91 7.20
C GLN A 78 -7.67 -12.60 7.50
N GLY A 79 -7.18 -11.48 6.94
CA GLY A 79 -7.63 -10.12 7.19
C GLY A 79 -6.51 -9.30 7.83
N LEU A 80 -6.13 -8.21 7.16
CA LEU A 80 -5.22 -7.22 7.74
C LEU A 80 -5.93 -6.37 8.80
N ASP A 81 -5.30 -6.20 9.96
CA ASP A 81 -5.78 -5.38 11.07
C ASP A 81 -5.13 -3.99 11.10
N ILE A 82 -5.68 -3.10 11.92
CA ILE A 82 -5.10 -1.78 12.14
C ILE A 82 -3.88 -1.94 13.07
N GLY A 83 -2.72 -1.53 12.59
CA GLY A 83 -1.45 -1.62 13.31
C GLY A 83 -0.48 -2.66 12.77
N ASP A 84 -0.95 -3.55 11.89
CA ASP A 84 -0.14 -4.49 11.10
C ASP A 84 0.80 -3.76 10.12
#